data_AF-W2SKV5-F1
#
_entry.id   AF-W2SKV5-F1
#
_cell.length_a   1.000
_cell.length_b   1.000
_cell.length_c   1.000
_cell.angle_alpha   90.00
_cell.angle_beta   90.00
_cell.angle_gamma   90.00
#
_symmetry.space_group_name_H-M   'P 1'
#
loop_
_entity.id
_entity.type
_entity.pdbx_description
1 polymer ?
#
loop_
_entity_poly.entity_id
_entity_poly.type
_entity_poly.pdbx_seq_one_letter_code
_entity_poly.pdbx_strand_id
1 'polypeptide(L)'
;MRTIAALLLVTFYVYAQQPQFALPRLPKELPPGFAEVLPQDVIMRLRAVHEDPNLTAEQQHEQIDQIMSSLPEELIEKLPQPPGFENLPQSTRQQLKAIHHDKTINWRQRHEKIRAVLEAVPPHLRPQMPPPPPLRGGMFILLFSNNTPLNQ
;
A
#
# COMPACT_ATOMS: atom_id res chain seq x y z
N MET A 1 -14.96 -36.70 -40.50
CA MET A 1 -14.84 -36.23 -39.12
C MET A 1 -13.42 -35.73 -38.92
N ARG A 2 -13.22 -34.41 -38.83
CA ARG A 2 -11.91 -33.76 -38.60
C ARG A 2 -12.03 -32.99 -37.30
N THR A 3 -11.18 -33.34 -36.35
CA THR A 3 -11.09 -32.84 -34.98
C THR A 3 -10.76 -31.35 -34.94
N ILE A 4 -11.64 -30.54 -34.36
CA ILE A 4 -11.35 -29.18 -33.91
C ILE A 4 -11.13 -29.26 -32.40
N ALA A 5 -9.87 -29.26 -31.98
CA ALA A 5 -9.49 -29.17 -30.57
C ALA A 5 -8.19 -28.37 -30.48
N ALA A 6 -8.28 -27.06 -30.69
CA ALA A 6 -7.16 -26.13 -30.50
C ALA A 6 -7.66 -24.69 -30.38
N LEU A 7 -8.54 -24.40 -29.42
CA LEU A 7 -9.01 -23.02 -29.15
C LEU A 7 -9.33 -22.81 -27.66
N LEU A 8 -8.45 -23.26 -26.75
CA LEU A 8 -8.57 -23.00 -25.31
C LEU A 8 -7.21 -22.72 -24.63
N LEU A 9 -6.28 -22.02 -25.31
CA LEU A 9 -4.99 -21.63 -24.71
C LEU A 9 -4.55 -20.20 -25.06
N VAL A 10 -5.50 -19.27 -25.23
CA VAL A 10 -5.16 -17.84 -25.44
C VAL A 10 -6.13 -16.91 -24.70
N THR A 11 -6.43 -17.19 -23.44
CA THR A 11 -7.28 -16.30 -22.60
C THR A 11 -6.63 -15.80 -21.31
N PHE A 12 -5.36 -16.10 -21.07
CA PHE A 12 -4.67 -15.67 -19.83
C PHE A 12 -3.34 -14.92 -20.01
N TYR A 13 -3.09 -14.34 -21.19
CA TYR A 13 -1.93 -13.48 -21.41
C TYR A 13 -2.32 -12.07 -21.83
N VAL A 14 -3.27 -11.49 -21.11
CA VAL A 14 -3.42 -10.03 -21.05
C VAL A 14 -3.48 -9.63 -19.58
N TYR A 15 -2.43 -9.97 -18.82
CA TYR A 15 -2.04 -9.06 -17.74
C TYR A 15 -1.32 -7.91 -18.43
N ALA A 16 -2.07 -6.83 -18.62
CA ALA A 16 -1.60 -5.58 -19.16
C ALA A 16 -0.20 -5.26 -18.62
N GLN A 17 0.76 -5.09 -19.52
CA GLN A 17 2.01 -4.40 -19.22
C GLN A 17 1.67 -2.95 -18.91
N GLN A 18 1.21 -2.68 -17.69
CA GLN A 18 1.28 -1.33 -17.14
C GLN A 18 2.76 -0.97 -17.07
N PRO A 19 3.15 0.27 -17.45
CA PRO A 19 4.53 0.71 -17.36
C PRO A 19 5.06 0.42 -15.95
N GLN A 20 6.13 -0.36 -15.87
CA GLN A 20 6.77 -0.77 -14.64
C GLN A 20 7.47 0.45 -14.01
N PHE A 21 6.70 1.33 -13.37
CA PHE A 21 7.26 2.13 -12.29
C PHE A 21 7.68 1.14 -11.21
N ALA A 22 9.00 1.02 -10.98
CA ALA A 22 9.52 0.14 -9.96
C ALA A 22 8.96 0.58 -8.59
N LEU A 23 8.07 -0.23 -8.02
CA LEU A 23 7.55 0.02 -6.68
C LEU A 23 8.70 -0.04 -5.68
N PRO A 24 8.83 0.94 -4.77
CA PRO A 24 9.82 0.83 -3.71
C PRO A 24 9.48 -0.35 -2.80
N ARG A 25 10.50 -1.03 -2.27
CA ARG A 25 10.30 -1.99 -1.18
C ARG A 25 9.92 -1.23 0.09
N LEU A 26 9.06 -1.84 0.91
CA LEU A 26 8.65 -1.28 2.20
C LEU A 26 9.81 -1.33 3.21
N PRO A 27 9.89 -0.36 4.16
CA PRO A 27 10.87 -0.38 5.23
C PRO A 27 10.83 -1.68 6.02
N LYS A 28 11.98 -2.15 6.52
CA LYS A 28 12.05 -3.40 7.29
C LYS A 28 11.48 -3.26 8.70
N GLU A 29 11.56 -2.06 9.29
CA GLU A 29 11.01 -1.84 10.62
C GLU A 29 9.49 -1.84 10.59
N LEU A 30 8.88 -2.43 11.63
CA LEU A 30 7.45 -2.27 11.85
C LEU A 30 7.14 -0.80 12.18
N PRO A 31 5.95 -0.30 11.79
CA PRO A 31 5.53 1.02 12.20
C PRO A 31 5.49 1.17 13.73
N PRO A 32 5.75 2.36 14.26
CA PRO A 32 5.67 2.61 15.71
C PRO A 32 4.31 2.18 16.28
N GLY A 33 4.32 1.49 17.43
CA GLY A 33 3.10 1.04 18.12
C GLY A 33 2.48 -0.26 17.57
N PHE A 34 2.98 -0.83 16.47
CA PHE A 34 2.45 -2.08 15.93
C PHE A 34 2.84 -3.29 16.78
N ALA A 35 4.06 -3.29 17.34
CA ALA A 35 4.58 -4.44 18.10
C ALA A 35 3.83 -4.65 19.43
N GLU A 36 3.21 -3.60 19.95
CA GLU A 36 2.44 -3.57 21.20
C GLU A 36 1.02 -4.11 21.01
N VAL A 37 0.51 -4.09 19.77
CA VAL A 37 -0.87 -4.48 19.44
C VAL A 37 -0.93 -5.85 18.75
N LEU A 38 0.03 -6.12 17.86
CA LEU A 38 0.01 -7.33 17.04
C LEU A 38 0.52 -8.55 17.81
N PRO A 39 -0.12 -9.73 17.63
CA PRO A 39 0.39 -10.99 18.13
C PRO A 39 1.79 -11.31 17.60
N GLN A 40 2.59 -12.01 18.41
CA GLN A 40 3.97 -12.35 18.06
C GLN A 40 4.08 -13.14 16.74
N ASP A 41 3.14 -14.03 16.45
CA ASP A 41 3.13 -14.80 15.19
C ASP A 41 2.88 -13.90 13.97
N VAL A 42 2.04 -12.87 14.10
CA VAL A 42 1.79 -11.87 13.04
C VAL A 42 3.06 -11.06 12.81
N ILE A 43 3.70 -10.59 13.87
CA ILE A 43 4.97 -9.86 13.82
C ILE A 43 6.04 -10.68 13.09
N MET A 44 6.18 -11.96 13.44
CA MET A 44 7.13 -12.87 12.78
C MET A 44 6.83 -13.04 11.29
N ARG A 45 5.56 -13.21 10.91
CA ARG A 45 5.16 -13.30 9.51
C ARG A 45 5.46 -12.02 8.73
N LEU A 46 5.14 -10.85 9.30
CA LEU A 46 5.46 -9.57 8.67
C LEU A 46 6.97 -9.40 8.47
N ARG A 47 7.79 -9.75 9.46
CA ARG A 47 9.26 -9.68 9.34
C ARG A 47 9.79 -10.63 8.27
N ALA A 48 9.30 -11.86 8.22
CA ALA A 48 9.70 -12.83 7.20
C ALA A 48 9.47 -12.30 5.78
N VAL A 49 8.32 -11.63 5.53
CA VAL A 49 8.03 -11.00 4.23
C VAL A 49 8.97 -9.84 3.91
N HIS A 50 9.40 -9.06 4.90
CA HIS A 50 10.38 -7.98 4.70
C HIS A 50 11.80 -8.48 4.46
N GLU A 51 12.16 -9.62 5.05
CA GLU A 51 13.49 -10.21 4.99
C GLU A 51 13.70 -11.12 3.78
N ASP A 52 12.64 -11.61 3.12
CA ASP A 52 12.74 -12.50 1.98
C ASP A 52 13.37 -11.79 0.75
N PRO A 53 14.60 -12.15 0.35
CA PRO A 53 15.26 -11.53 -0.78
C PRO A 53 14.59 -11.89 -2.12
N ASN A 54 13.83 -12.99 -2.17
CA ASN A 54 13.25 -13.54 -3.39
C ASN A 54 11.93 -12.88 -3.79
N LEU A 55 11.32 -12.09 -2.90
CA LEU A 55 10.10 -11.37 -3.22
C LEU A 55 10.38 -10.10 -4.03
N THR A 56 9.60 -9.91 -5.08
CA THR A 56 9.47 -8.59 -5.73
C THR A 56 8.76 -7.62 -4.78
N ALA A 57 8.88 -6.32 -5.03
CA ALA A 57 8.16 -5.31 -4.24
C ALA A 57 6.63 -5.51 -4.31
N GLU A 58 6.10 -5.90 -5.47
CA GLU A 58 4.68 -6.22 -5.65
C GLU A 58 4.25 -7.38 -4.74
N GLN A 59 5.01 -8.48 -4.75
CA GLN A 59 4.72 -9.65 -3.92
C GLN A 59 4.85 -9.33 -2.43
N GLN A 60 5.80 -8.46 -2.06
CA GLN A 60 5.94 -7.99 -0.69
C GLN A 60 4.68 -7.23 -0.23
N HIS A 61 4.17 -6.29 -1.03
CA HIS A 61 2.94 -5.56 -0.71
C HIS A 61 1.74 -6.50 -0.61
N GLU A 62 1.59 -7.40 -1.57
CA GLU A 62 0.50 -8.38 -1.61
C GLU A 62 0.50 -9.29 -0.36
N GLN A 63 1.65 -9.83 0.02
CA GLN A 63 1.72 -10.71 1.20
C GLN A 63 1.49 -9.96 2.51
N ILE A 64 2.00 -8.74 2.66
CA ILE A 64 1.71 -7.90 3.83
C ILE A 64 0.21 -7.61 3.89
N ASP A 65 -0.41 -7.28 2.76
CA ASP A 65 -1.84 -7.01 2.70
C ASP A 65 -2.69 -8.21 3.11
N GLN A 66 -2.32 -9.41 2.66
CA GLN A 66 -2.98 -10.65 3.05
C GLN A 66 -2.85 -10.91 4.55
N ILE A 67 -1.66 -10.71 5.12
CA ILE A 67 -1.45 -10.82 6.58
C ILE A 67 -2.37 -9.84 7.32
N MET A 68 -2.37 -8.57 6.94
CA MET A 68 -3.18 -7.53 7.60
C MET A 68 -4.68 -7.74 7.42
N SER A 69 -5.14 -8.18 6.24
CA SER A 69 -6.55 -8.44 5.96
C SER A 69 -7.09 -9.66 6.71
N SER A 70 -6.21 -10.61 7.06
CA SER A 70 -6.55 -11.78 7.87
C SER A 70 -6.76 -11.46 9.36
N LEU A 71 -6.37 -10.27 9.82
CA LEU A 71 -6.48 -9.90 11.23
C LEU A 71 -7.95 -9.77 11.67
N PRO A 72 -8.25 -10.12 12.94
CA PRO A 72 -9.50 -9.75 13.60
C PRO A 72 -9.69 -8.24 13.63
N GLU A 73 -10.95 -7.81 13.47
CA GLU A 73 -11.34 -6.41 13.50
C GLU A 73 -10.84 -5.69 14.76
N GLU A 74 -10.95 -6.34 15.92
CA GLU A 74 -10.53 -5.80 17.21
C GLU A 74 -9.04 -5.42 17.24
N LEU A 75 -8.18 -6.18 16.55
CA LEU A 75 -6.75 -5.85 16.48
C LEU A 75 -6.53 -4.65 15.55
N ILE A 76 -7.23 -4.60 14.42
CA ILE A 76 -7.14 -3.49 13.47
C ILE A 76 -7.56 -2.18 14.14
N GLU A 77 -8.62 -2.19 14.94
CA GLU A 77 -9.10 -0.99 15.64
C GLU A 77 -8.15 -0.49 16.74
N LYS A 78 -7.32 -1.37 17.31
CA LYS A 78 -6.31 -1.01 18.31
C LYS A 78 -5.02 -0.50 17.70
N LEU A 79 -4.81 -0.67 16.39
CA LEU A 79 -3.59 -0.19 15.74
C LEU A 79 -3.48 1.34 15.85
N PRO A 80 -2.27 1.86 16.11
CA PRO A 80 -2.05 3.30 16.21
C PRO A 80 -2.36 3.98 14.87
N GLN A 81 -2.95 5.17 14.95
CA GLN A 81 -3.16 6.01 13.76
C GLN A 81 -1.81 6.59 13.30
N PRO A 82 -1.59 6.75 11.98
CA PRO A 82 -0.38 7.39 11.49
C PRO A 82 -0.28 8.85 11.99
N PRO A 83 0.94 9.38 12.20
CA PRO A 83 1.13 10.78 12.59
C PRO A 83 0.43 11.76 11.65
N GLY A 84 -0.24 12.78 12.20
CA GLY A 84 -0.92 13.80 11.42
C GLY A 84 -2.33 13.41 10.96
N PHE A 85 -2.79 12.17 11.20
CA PHE A 85 -4.17 11.78 10.89
C PHE A 85 -5.19 12.56 11.71
N GLU A 86 -4.84 13.01 12.91
CA GLU A 86 -5.67 13.85 13.78
C GLU A 86 -6.07 15.19 13.13
N ASN A 87 -5.30 15.67 12.15
CA ASN A 87 -5.58 16.91 11.43
C ASN A 87 -6.63 16.74 10.31
N LEU A 88 -6.96 15.50 9.96
CA LEU A 88 -7.94 15.20 8.92
C LEU A 88 -9.37 15.45 9.40
N PRO A 89 -10.26 15.97 8.54
CA PRO A 89 -11.68 16.03 8.83
C PRO A 89 -12.23 14.67 9.25
N GLN A 90 -13.19 14.66 10.19
CA GLN A 90 -13.78 13.41 10.70
C GLN A 90 -14.34 12.52 9.57
N SER A 91 -15.01 13.13 8.58
CA SER A 91 -15.54 12.42 7.42
C SER A 91 -14.43 11.74 6.60
N THR A 92 -13.29 12.43 6.40
CA THR A 92 -12.12 11.87 5.72
C THR A 92 -11.55 10.69 6.50
N ARG A 93 -11.39 10.81 7.82
CA ARG A 93 -10.90 9.70 8.67
C ARG A 93 -11.82 8.48 8.60
N GLN A 94 -13.13 8.69 8.58
CA GLN A 94 -14.11 7.61 8.44
C GLN A 94 -14.04 6.92 7.08
N GLN A 95 -13.85 7.68 6.00
CA GLN A 95 -13.65 7.11 4.66
C GLN A 95 -12.37 6.28 4.59
N LEU A 96 -11.25 6.80 5.12
CA LEU A 96 -9.99 6.06 5.18
C LEU A 96 -10.13 4.78 6.02
N LYS A 97 -10.79 4.85 7.18
CA LYS A 97 -11.10 3.66 8.00
C LYS A 97 -11.89 2.65 7.18
N ALA A 98 -12.98 3.06 6.53
CA ALA A 98 -13.78 2.15 5.70
C ALA A 98 -12.95 1.45 4.60
N ILE A 99 -12.05 2.18 3.94
CA ILE A 99 -11.15 1.61 2.92
C ILE A 99 -10.17 0.60 3.52
N HIS A 100 -9.61 0.87 4.70
CA HIS A 100 -8.71 -0.07 5.38
C HIS A 100 -9.41 -1.35 5.82
N HIS A 101 -10.67 -1.26 6.26
CA HIS A 101 -11.47 -2.40 6.71
C HIS A 101 -12.15 -3.17 5.56
N ASP A 102 -12.14 -2.63 4.34
CA ASP A 102 -12.68 -3.31 3.16
C ASP A 102 -11.81 -4.53 2.78
N LYS A 103 -12.27 -5.72 3.15
CA LYS A 103 -11.63 -7.01 2.85
C LYS A 103 -11.92 -7.52 1.45
N THR A 104 -12.74 -6.80 0.67
CA THR A 104 -13.12 -7.20 -0.70
C THR A 104 -12.16 -6.66 -1.76
N ILE A 105 -11.25 -5.76 -1.37
CA ILE A 105 -10.28 -5.12 -2.26
C ILE A 105 -8.85 -5.54 -1.95
N ASN A 106 -8.01 -5.57 -2.98
CA ASN A 106 -6.57 -5.83 -2.83
C ASN A 106 -5.79 -4.55 -2.49
N TRP A 107 -4.50 -4.72 -2.21
CA TRP A 107 -3.62 -3.62 -1.79
C TRP A 107 -3.53 -2.49 -2.83
N ARG A 108 -3.56 -2.78 -4.14
CA ARG A 108 -3.48 -1.75 -5.20
C ARG A 108 -4.72 -0.87 -5.19
N GLN A 109 -5.89 -1.51 -5.14
CA GLN A 109 -7.18 -0.82 -5.06
C GLN A 109 -7.29 -0.01 -3.76
N ARG A 110 -6.83 -0.57 -2.64
CA ARG A 110 -6.79 0.13 -1.35
C ARG A 110 -5.91 1.37 -1.42
N HIS A 111 -4.70 1.23 -1.96
CA HIS A 111 -3.76 2.35 -2.15
C HIS A 111 -4.34 3.43 -3.07
N GLU A 112 -4.99 3.05 -4.17
CA GLU A 112 -5.64 3.98 -5.08
C GLU A 112 -6.80 4.76 -4.43
N LYS A 113 -7.69 4.05 -3.73
CA LYS A 113 -8.80 4.68 -2.99
C LYS A 113 -8.30 5.64 -1.92
N ILE A 114 -7.29 5.24 -1.13
CA ILE A 114 -6.69 6.10 -0.09
C ILE A 114 -6.09 7.36 -0.72
N ARG A 115 -5.36 7.22 -1.83
CA ARG A 115 -4.78 8.36 -2.55
C ARG A 115 -5.85 9.34 -2.99
N ALA A 116 -6.92 8.86 -3.62
CA ALA A 116 -8.02 9.69 -4.08
C ALA A 116 -8.66 10.48 -2.93
N VAL A 117 -8.87 9.83 -1.78
CA VAL A 117 -9.38 10.50 -0.57
C VAL A 117 -8.42 11.59 -0.08
N LEU A 118 -7.12 11.33 0.00
CA LEU A 118 -6.13 12.30 0.47
C LEU A 118 -5.89 13.46 -0.52
N GLU A 119 -5.97 13.21 -1.82
CA GLU A 119 -5.87 14.25 -2.86
C GLU A 119 -7.02 15.25 -2.78
N ALA A 120 -8.22 14.79 -2.39
CA ALA A 120 -9.38 15.65 -2.18
C ALA A 120 -9.27 16.51 -0.90
N VAL A 121 -8.38 16.19 0.04
CA VAL A 121 -8.14 16.98 1.25
C VAL A 121 -7.37 18.25 0.90
N PRO A 122 -7.73 19.44 1.43
CA PRO A 122 -6.94 20.67 1.24
C PRO A 122 -5.47 20.46 1.64
N PRO A 123 -4.49 21.00 0.88
CA PRO A 123 -3.07 20.71 1.11
C PRO A 123 -2.58 20.96 2.55
N HIS A 124 -3.09 21.99 3.22
CA HIS A 124 -2.72 22.35 4.59
C HIS A 124 -3.23 21.39 5.67
N LEU A 125 -4.16 20.48 5.32
CA LEU A 125 -4.69 19.45 6.22
C LEU A 125 -4.17 18.05 5.90
N ARG A 126 -3.42 17.88 4.81
CA ARG A 126 -2.88 16.57 4.43
C ARG A 126 -1.79 16.16 5.44
N PRO A 127 -1.71 14.87 5.80
CA PRO A 127 -0.61 14.37 6.63
C PRO A 127 0.71 14.72 5.95
N GLN A 128 1.63 15.32 6.69
CA GLN A 128 2.96 15.61 6.18
C GLN A 128 3.71 14.28 6.06
N MET A 129 4.05 13.89 4.84
CA MET A 129 4.89 12.72 4.63
C MET A 129 6.30 13.03 5.13
N PRO A 130 6.99 12.07 5.79
CA PRO A 130 8.39 12.26 6.14
C PRO A 130 9.18 12.56 4.85
N PRO A 131 10.20 13.44 4.91
CA PRO A 131 11.04 13.70 3.76
C PRO A 131 11.66 12.38 3.28
N PRO A 132 11.83 12.18 1.97
CA PRO A 132 12.46 10.98 1.47
C PRO A 132 13.85 10.82 2.09
N PRO A 133 14.28 9.59 2.41
CA PRO A 133 15.61 9.36 2.98
C PRO A 133 16.70 9.91 2.05
N PRO A 134 17.83 10.42 2.60
CA PRO A 134 18.91 10.97 1.80
C PRO A 134 19.46 9.90 0.86
N LEU A 135 19.52 10.25 -0.43
CA LEU A 135 19.91 9.38 -1.53
C LEU A 135 21.37 8.89 -1.37
N ARG A 136 21.59 7.63 -1.00
CA ARG A 136 22.90 6.98 -1.21
C ARG A 136 23.00 6.54 -2.68
N GLY A 137 23.38 7.48 -3.55
CA GLY A 137 23.73 7.23 -4.94
C GLY A 137 22.56 7.32 -5.92
N GLY A 138 22.57 8.38 -6.73
CA GLY A 138 22.00 8.49 -8.07
C GLY A 138 20.66 7.82 -8.40
N MET A 139 19.64 8.67 -8.53
CA MET A 139 18.52 8.53 -9.48
C MET A 139 17.38 7.57 -9.08
N PHE A 140 16.34 8.09 -8.42
CA PHE A 140 14.95 7.69 -8.68
C PHE A 140 14.00 8.88 -8.59
N ILE A 141 13.04 8.88 -9.52
CA ILE A 141 12.06 9.92 -9.78
C ILE A 141 11.07 10.06 -8.62
N LEU A 142 10.84 11.32 -8.26
CA LEU A 142 9.87 11.80 -7.27
C LEU A 142 8.47 11.27 -7.59
N LEU A 143 7.88 10.46 -6.70
CA LEU A 143 6.47 10.05 -6.82
C LEU A 143 5.60 10.36 -5.60
N PHE A 144 6.05 11.25 -4.71
CA PHE A 144 5.22 11.74 -3.60
C PHE A 144 5.26 13.25 -3.42
N SER A 145 5.64 13.99 -4.47
CA SER A 145 5.60 15.46 -4.46
C SER A 145 4.95 15.95 -5.75
N ASN A 146 3.67 16.29 -5.69
CA ASN A 146 3.04 17.15 -6.69
C ASN A 146 2.47 18.37 -5.95
N ASN A 147 3.05 19.54 -6.20
CA ASN A 147 2.35 20.84 -6.31
C ASN A 147 3.37 22.00 -6.49
N THR A 148 3.91 22.13 -7.70
CA THR A 148 4.34 23.45 -8.18
C THR A 148 3.50 23.75 -9.41
N PRO A 149 2.60 24.75 -9.40
CA PRO A 149 2.17 25.35 -10.64
C PRO A 149 3.40 26.06 -11.22
N LEU A 150 3.98 25.52 -12.29
CA LEU A 150 4.88 26.30 -13.15
C LEU A 150 4.00 27.30 -13.90
N ASN A 151 3.79 28.44 -13.26
CA ASN A 151 3.29 29.64 -13.90
C ASN A 151 4.44 30.66 -13.87
N GLN A 152 5.18 30.72 -14.98
CA GLN A 152 5.81 31.93 -15.51
C GLN A 152 5.74 31.84 -17.03
#